data_AF-A0A1H9ZCL1-F1
#
_entry.id   AF-A0A1H9ZCL1-F1
#
_cell.length_a   1.000
_cell.length_b   1.000
_cell.length_c   1.000
_cell.angle_alpha   90.00
_cell.angle_beta   90.00
_cell.angle_gamma   90.00
#
_symmetry.space_group_name_H-M   'P 1'
#
loop_
_entity.id
_entity.type
_entity.pdbx_description
1 polymer ?
#
loop_
_entity_poly.entity_id
_entity_poly.type
_entity_poly.pdbx_seq_one_letter_code
_entity_poly.pdbx_strand_id
1 'polypeptide(L)'
;MTSESAPSADDPSGAGLPGPVAPDRPAALSCRAERDQWNRRLRLQRQLHDGASLRISALVPQLGVVRTRQPDLDASIEGLQDQLHTVLQELREIARAIYPPVLDEAGLGPALRDHVEHTDVVVRVDVGPERFGPAVEGAAYFAVIGCLAALPSGSPPVEVRARREGGALVLALSGVPPRLAPAVLDHVCGLGGEVTTTGGPEVGTIEVEIPCA
;
A
#
# COMPACT_ATOMS: atom_id res chain seq x y z
N MET A 1 -49.03 -49.82 -53.55
CA MET A 1 -50.12 -50.26 -52.65
C MET A 1 -49.57 -51.46 -51.89
N THR A 2 -48.99 -51.30 -50.71
CA THR A 2 -49.65 -50.95 -49.44
C THR A 2 -48.77 -50.05 -48.55
N SER A 3 -49.40 -49.15 -47.80
CA SER A 3 -48.84 -48.28 -46.76
C SER A 3 -48.56 -49.03 -45.46
N GLU A 4 -47.58 -48.60 -44.67
CA GLU A 4 -47.74 -48.52 -43.20
C GLU A 4 -46.75 -47.54 -42.53
N SER A 5 -47.36 -46.58 -41.82
CA SER A 5 -46.98 -45.82 -40.62
C SER A 5 -45.52 -45.43 -40.26
N ALA A 6 -45.37 -44.14 -39.95
CA ALA A 6 -44.30 -43.55 -39.12
C ALA A 6 -44.44 -43.93 -37.63
N PRO A 7 -43.41 -43.69 -36.79
CA PRO A 7 -43.40 -42.41 -36.05
C PRO A 7 -42.02 -41.77 -35.84
N SER A 8 -42.10 -40.51 -35.43
CA SER A 8 -41.07 -39.53 -35.05
C SER A 8 -40.44 -39.80 -33.68
N ALA A 9 -39.14 -39.51 -33.56
CA ALA A 9 -38.30 -39.13 -32.40
C ALA A 9 -36.84 -39.48 -32.81
N ASP A 10 -35.79 -38.69 -32.63
CA ASP A 10 -35.39 -37.96 -31.43
C ASP A 10 -34.46 -36.79 -31.77
N ASP A 11 -34.58 -35.77 -30.93
CA ASP A 11 -33.87 -34.51 -30.86
C ASP A 11 -32.52 -34.72 -30.12
N PRO A 12 -31.35 -34.22 -30.59
CA PRO A 12 -30.13 -34.29 -29.80
C PRO A 12 -30.16 -33.26 -28.67
N SER A 13 -30.60 -33.74 -27.51
CA SER A 13 -30.47 -33.15 -26.17
C SER A 13 -29.02 -32.76 -25.81
N GLY A 14 -28.88 -31.60 -25.19
CA GLY A 14 -27.92 -31.43 -24.08
C GLY A 14 -26.80 -30.40 -24.21
N ALA A 15 -27.08 -29.17 -24.64
CA ALA A 15 -26.20 -28.04 -24.30
C ALA A 15 -26.37 -27.71 -22.81
N GLY A 16 -25.49 -28.26 -21.97
CA GLY A 16 -25.43 -27.98 -20.54
C GLY A 16 -25.06 -26.51 -20.28
N LEU A 17 -26.02 -25.75 -19.75
CA LEU A 17 -25.76 -24.45 -19.14
C LEU A 17 -24.91 -24.65 -17.87
N PRO A 18 -23.82 -23.89 -17.66
CA PRO A 18 -23.18 -23.85 -16.35
C PRO A 18 -24.16 -23.23 -15.34
N GLY A 19 -24.54 -24.01 -14.33
CA GLY A 19 -25.39 -23.55 -13.23
C GLY A 19 -24.72 -22.44 -12.41
N PRO A 20 -25.50 -21.62 -11.69
CA PRO A 20 -24.97 -20.52 -10.90
C PRO A 20 -24.09 -21.08 -9.78
N VAL A 21 -22.80 -20.73 -9.82
CA VAL A 21 -21.87 -20.94 -8.71
C VAL A 21 -22.36 -20.09 -7.55
N ALA A 22 -22.89 -20.74 -6.51
CA ALA A 22 -23.26 -20.08 -5.27
C ALA A 22 -22.00 -19.43 -4.66
N PRO A 23 -22.06 -18.19 -4.16
CA PRO A 23 -20.92 -17.57 -3.50
C PRO A 23 -20.71 -18.26 -2.15
N ASP A 24 -19.64 -19.05 -2.07
CA ASP A 24 -19.12 -19.60 -0.83
C ASP A 24 -18.68 -18.43 0.08
N ARG A 25 -19.30 -18.29 1.25
CA ARG A 25 -18.78 -17.42 2.32
C ARG A 25 -18.10 -18.29 3.37
N PRO A 26 -16.83 -17.96 3.69
CA PRO A 26 -16.58 -17.35 5.00
C PRO A 26 -15.62 -16.14 4.97
N ALA A 27 -15.62 -15.32 3.91
CA ALA A 27 -14.75 -14.13 3.80
C ALA A 27 -14.84 -13.15 5.00
N ALA A 28 -15.99 -13.08 5.67
CA ALA A 28 -16.25 -12.10 6.74
C ALA A 28 -15.54 -12.39 8.09
N LEU A 29 -15.15 -13.64 8.36
CA LEU A 29 -14.44 -14.01 9.60
C LEU A 29 -12.92 -13.86 9.46
N SER A 30 -12.36 -14.25 8.31
CA SER A 30 -10.97 -13.93 7.94
C SER A 30 -10.72 -12.44 7.94
N CYS A 31 -11.61 -11.66 7.32
CA CYS A 31 -11.48 -10.20 7.22
C CYS A 31 -11.43 -9.49 8.59
N ARG A 32 -12.10 -10.00 9.64
CA ARG A 32 -12.00 -9.42 11.00
C ARG A 32 -10.69 -9.78 11.71
N ALA A 33 -10.29 -11.06 11.66
CA ALA A 33 -9.05 -11.51 12.29
C ALA A 33 -7.80 -10.88 11.65
N GLU A 34 -7.84 -10.66 10.34
CA GLU A 34 -6.75 -10.06 9.57
C GLU A 34 -6.68 -8.54 9.75
N ARG A 35 -7.83 -7.84 9.83
CA ARG A 35 -7.90 -6.41 10.22
C ARG A 35 -7.35 -6.18 11.63
N ASP A 36 -7.62 -7.09 12.55
CA ASP A 36 -7.05 -7.02 13.90
C ASP A 36 -5.53 -7.22 13.89
N GLN A 37 -5.01 -8.06 12.99
CA GLN A 37 -3.56 -8.28 12.84
C GLN A 37 -2.86 -7.07 12.20
N TRP A 38 -3.49 -6.44 11.21
CA TRP A 38 -3.03 -5.19 10.59
C TRP A 38 -3.04 -4.02 11.58
N ASN A 39 -4.15 -3.81 12.29
CA ASN A 39 -4.27 -2.76 13.31
C ASN A 39 -3.29 -2.98 14.47
N ARG A 40 -2.99 -4.24 14.84
CA ARG A 40 -1.96 -4.56 15.83
C ARG A 40 -0.56 -4.23 15.33
N ARG A 41 -0.22 -4.55 14.08
CA ARG A 41 1.07 -4.16 13.47
C ARG A 41 1.22 -2.65 13.44
N LEU A 42 0.18 -1.93 12.99
CA LEU A 42 0.21 -0.47 12.92
C LEU A 42 0.27 0.19 14.30
N ARG A 43 -0.41 -0.36 15.32
CA ARG A 43 -0.30 0.10 16.71
C ARG A 43 1.08 -0.17 17.31
N LEU A 44 1.64 -1.37 17.11
CA LEU A 44 2.99 -1.68 17.56
C LEU A 44 4.02 -0.79 16.89
N GLN A 45 3.87 -0.52 15.59
CA GLN A 45 4.70 0.42 14.85
C GLN A 45 4.58 1.85 15.40
N ARG A 46 3.36 2.39 15.59
CA ARG A 46 3.16 3.71 16.23
C ARG A 46 3.71 3.77 17.65
N GLN A 47 3.51 2.73 18.47
CA GLN A 47 4.01 2.68 19.85
C GLN A 47 5.55 2.59 19.91
N LEU A 48 6.17 1.86 18.99
CA LEU A 48 7.63 1.83 18.87
C LEU A 48 8.15 3.17 18.37
N HIS A 49 7.51 3.75 17.35
CA HIS A 49 7.92 4.99 16.72
C HIS A 49 7.76 6.20 17.64
N ASP A 50 6.54 6.46 18.11
CA ASP A 50 6.22 7.63 18.92
C ASP A 50 6.76 7.44 20.34
N GLY A 51 6.70 6.21 20.88
CA GLY A 51 7.18 5.89 22.22
C GLY A 51 8.71 5.88 22.35
N ALA A 52 9.46 5.53 21.31
CA ALA A 52 10.92 5.66 21.32
C ALA A 52 11.33 7.11 21.04
N SER A 53 10.71 7.78 20.06
CA SER A 53 11.02 9.17 19.71
C SER A 53 10.76 10.14 20.87
N LEU A 54 9.66 9.96 21.62
CA LEU A 54 9.34 10.79 22.79
C LEU A 54 10.34 10.57 23.93
N ARG A 55 10.77 9.32 24.16
CA ARG A 55 11.74 8.97 25.21
C ARG A 55 13.15 9.44 24.88
N ILE A 56 13.56 9.36 23.62
CA ILE A 56 14.88 9.83 23.16
C ILE A 56 14.93 11.36 23.12
N SER A 57 13.88 12.03 22.64
CA SER A 57 13.81 13.50 22.65
C SER A 57 13.80 14.10 24.06
N ALA A 58 13.25 13.37 25.05
CA ALA A 58 13.26 13.78 26.45
C ALA A 58 14.66 13.71 27.11
N LEU A 59 15.61 12.96 26.53
CA LEU A 59 16.98 12.86 27.05
C LEU A 59 17.86 14.07 26.65
N VAL A 60 17.54 14.75 25.54
CA VAL A 60 18.26 15.94 25.06
C VAL A 60 18.30 17.09 26.09
N PRO A 61 17.17 17.54 26.68
CA PRO A 61 17.20 18.58 27.70
C PRO A 61 17.85 18.12 29.02
N GLN A 62 17.78 16.82 29.35
CA GLN A 62 18.46 16.27 30.54
C GLN A 62 19.99 16.31 30.40
N LEU A 63 20.51 16.03 29.20
CA LEU A 63 21.94 16.19 28.88
C LEU A 63 22.37 17.66 28.96
N GLY A 64 21.51 18.60 28.55
CA GLY A 64 21.77 20.05 28.70
C GLY A 64 21.94 20.48 30.17
N VAL A 65 21.15 19.92 31.09
CA VAL A 65 21.26 20.19 32.55
C VAL A 65 22.54 19.60 33.15
N VAL A 66 22.97 18.42 32.67
CA VAL A 66 24.25 17.81 33.11
C VAL A 66 25.43 18.66 32.63
N ARG A 67 25.38 19.15 31.38
CA ARG A 67 26.38 20.07 30.80
C ARG A 67 26.59 21.32 31.66
N THR A 68 25.50 21.92 32.15
CA THR A 68 25.57 23.13 32.99
C THR A 68 26.15 22.86 34.38
N ARG A 69 26.06 21.62 34.89
CA ARG A 69 26.49 21.24 36.23
C ARG A 69 27.89 20.63 36.29
N GLN A 70 28.37 20.06 35.18
CA GLN A 70 29.70 19.44 35.07
C GLN A 70 30.39 19.83 33.75
N PRO A 71 31.01 21.01 33.68
CA PRO A 71 31.67 21.50 32.47
C PRO A 71 32.88 20.66 32.05
N ASP A 72 33.50 19.91 32.99
CA ASP A 72 34.66 19.05 32.71
C ASP A 72 34.32 17.86 31.78
N LEU A 73 33.02 17.56 31.60
CA LEU A 73 32.52 16.49 30.74
C LEU A 73 32.00 17.00 29.39
N ASP A 74 32.19 18.29 29.08
CA ASP A 74 31.61 18.96 27.90
C ASP A 74 31.81 18.19 26.60
N ALA A 75 33.05 17.74 26.32
CA ALA A 75 33.37 17.01 25.10
C ALA A 75 32.71 15.62 25.02
N SER A 76 32.53 14.93 26.15
CA SER A 76 31.82 13.64 26.20
C SER A 76 30.31 13.82 26.06
N ILE A 77 29.76 14.92 26.57
CA ILE A 77 28.34 15.25 26.45
C ILE A 77 28.00 15.65 25.01
N GLU A 78 28.87 16.40 24.35
CA GLU A 78 28.72 16.80 22.94
C GLU A 78 28.74 15.58 22.00
N GLY A 79 29.69 14.66 22.20
CA GLY A 79 29.73 13.40 21.44
C GLY A 79 28.49 12.51 21.65
N LEU A 80 27.92 12.49 22.87
CA LEU A 80 26.67 11.78 23.15
C LEU A 80 25.45 12.47 22.50
N GLN A 81 25.44 13.81 22.44
CA GLN A 81 24.39 14.57 21.76
C GLN A 81 24.39 14.32 20.25
N ASP A 82 25.57 14.28 19.62
CA ASP A 82 25.70 13.98 18.19
C ASP A 82 25.25 12.56 17.86
N GLN A 83 25.65 11.57 18.68
CA GLN A 83 25.17 10.19 18.53
C GLN A 83 23.65 10.08 18.68
N LEU A 84 23.07 10.81 19.63
CA LEU A 84 21.61 10.85 19.80
C LEU A 84 20.92 11.48 18.59
N HIS A 85 21.54 12.51 17.99
CA HIS A 85 21.03 13.17 16.79
C HIS A 85 21.07 12.21 15.59
N THR A 86 22.16 11.46 15.40
CA THR A 86 22.28 10.44 14.37
C THR A 86 21.24 9.34 14.54
N VAL A 87 21.07 8.81 15.75
CA VAL A 87 20.03 7.81 16.04
C VAL A 87 18.63 8.38 15.77
N LEU A 88 18.36 9.65 16.10
CA LEU A 88 17.10 10.31 15.76
C LEU A 88 16.89 10.51 14.26
N GLN A 89 17.96 10.66 13.46
CA GLN A 89 17.85 10.73 12.00
C GLN A 89 17.61 9.33 11.42
N GLU A 90 18.34 8.31 11.86
CA GLU A 90 18.10 6.92 11.47
C GLU A 90 16.68 6.47 11.82
N LEU A 91 16.18 6.83 13.02
CA LEU A 91 14.82 6.51 13.44
C LEU A 91 13.77 7.25 12.60
N ARG A 92 14.11 8.44 12.09
CA ARG A 92 13.26 9.25 11.20
C ARG A 92 13.29 8.77 9.75
N GLU A 93 14.41 8.21 9.30
CA GLU A 93 14.50 7.48 8.03
C GLU A 93 13.68 6.18 8.09
N ILE A 94 13.72 5.48 9.23
CA ILE A 94 12.83 4.34 9.51
C ILE A 94 11.37 4.80 9.61
N ALA A 95 11.08 5.97 10.18
CA ALA A 95 9.74 6.57 10.22
C ALA A 95 9.14 6.83 8.84
N ARG A 96 9.96 7.41 7.96
CA ARG A 96 9.62 7.67 6.56
C ARG A 96 9.28 6.38 5.80
N ALA A 97 9.88 5.26 6.20
CA ALA A 97 9.53 3.95 5.69
C ALA A 97 8.18 3.40 6.21
N ILE A 98 7.54 4.05 7.20
CA ILE A 98 6.39 3.50 7.95
C ILE A 98 5.08 4.29 7.77
N TYR A 99 5.09 5.63 7.64
CA TYR A 99 3.93 6.43 7.18
C TYR A 99 4.35 7.89 6.89
N PRO A 100 4.13 8.44 5.68
CA PRO A 100 4.52 9.81 5.36
C PRO A 100 3.60 10.84 6.04
N PRO A 101 4.12 11.84 6.78
CA PRO A 101 3.31 12.92 7.34
C PRO A 101 2.53 13.71 6.27
N VAL A 102 3.14 13.87 5.10
CA VAL A 102 2.53 14.52 3.93
C VAL A 102 1.27 13.79 3.44
N LEU A 103 1.13 12.50 3.71
CA LEU A 103 -0.07 11.73 3.39
C LEU A 103 -1.26 12.18 4.25
N ASP A 104 -1.05 12.43 5.55
CA ASP A 104 -2.08 12.96 6.44
C ASP A 104 -2.40 14.42 6.08
N GLU A 105 -1.38 15.26 5.89
CA GLU A 105 -1.53 16.71 5.71
C GLU A 105 -2.10 17.07 4.33
N ALA A 106 -1.59 16.45 3.26
CA ALA A 106 -1.83 16.86 1.88
C ALA A 106 -2.47 15.77 1.01
N GLY A 107 -2.57 14.52 1.50
CA GLY A 107 -3.22 13.41 0.81
C GLY A 107 -2.31 12.65 -0.15
N LEU A 108 -2.91 11.68 -0.85
CA LEU A 108 -2.19 10.69 -1.65
C LEU A 108 -1.33 11.29 -2.77
N GLY A 109 -1.88 12.24 -3.54
CA GLY A 109 -1.18 12.82 -4.70
C GLY A 109 0.11 13.56 -4.32
N PRO A 110 0.08 14.52 -3.38
CA PRO A 110 1.29 15.16 -2.87
C PRO A 110 2.29 14.17 -2.25
N ALA A 111 1.81 13.19 -1.47
CA ALA A 111 2.69 12.20 -0.86
C ALA A 111 3.44 11.33 -1.88
N LEU A 112 2.76 10.90 -2.94
CA LEU A 112 3.40 10.15 -4.02
C LEU A 112 4.40 10.99 -4.80
N ARG A 113 4.09 12.27 -5.05
CA ARG A 113 5.01 13.19 -5.73
C ARG A 113 6.30 13.40 -4.94
N ASP A 114 6.19 13.63 -3.63
CA ASP A 114 7.33 13.74 -2.72
C ASP A 114 8.20 12.47 -2.76
N HIS A 115 7.59 11.28 -2.75
CA HIS A 115 8.34 10.03 -2.80
C HIS A 115 9.09 9.81 -4.12
N VAL A 116 8.45 10.08 -5.27
CA VAL A 116 9.06 9.80 -6.59
C VAL A 116 10.18 10.77 -6.97
N GLU A 117 10.34 11.90 -6.27
CA GLU A 117 11.51 12.77 -6.43
C GLU A 117 12.82 12.08 -6.00
N HIS A 118 12.73 10.99 -5.25
CA HIS A 118 13.85 10.27 -4.67
C HIS A 118 14.05 8.86 -5.24
N THR A 119 13.39 8.51 -6.35
CA THR A 119 13.49 7.18 -6.99
C THR A 119 14.23 7.22 -8.33
N ASP A 120 14.90 6.12 -8.68
CA ASP A 120 15.65 5.96 -9.93
C ASP A 120 14.75 5.65 -11.15
N VAL A 121 13.45 5.51 -10.92
CA VAL A 121 12.44 5.22 -11.96
C VAL A 121 11.72 6.50 -12.34
N VAL A 122 11.53 6.75 -13.64
CA VAL A 122 10.74 7.89 -14.11
C VAL A 122 9.26 7.61 -13.84
N VAL A 123 8.65 8.35 -12.91
CA VAL A 123 7.24 8.16 -12.54
C VAL A 123 6.42 9.41 -12.86
N ARG A 124 5.31 9.24 -13.59
CA ARG A 124 4.29 10.27 -13.77
C ARG A 124 3.14 10.01 -12.81
N VAL A 125 2.94 10.93 -11.87
CA VAL A 125 1.83 10.87 -10.90
C VAL A 125 0.69 11.75 -11.39
N ASP A 126 -0.46 11.14 -11.66
CA ASP A 126 -1.71 11.80 -12.01
C ASP A 126 -2.80 11.39 -11.00
N VAL A 127 -2.82 12.10 -9.87
CA VAL A 127 -3.79 11.91 -8.78
C VAL A 127 -4.52 13.22 -8.57
N GLY A 128 -5.85 13.18 -8.56
CA GLY A 128 -6.69 14.35 -8.32
C GLY A 128 -6.51 14.93 -6.91
N PRO A 129 -7.02 16.14 -6.63
CA PRO A 129 -6.95 16.78 -5.31
C PRO A 129 -7.90 16.16 -4.28
N GLU A 130 -8.62 15.10 -4.65
CA GLU A 130 -9.58 14.43 -3.78
C GLU A 130 -8.91 13.72 -2.61
N ARG A 131 -9.57 13.74 -1.45
CA ARG A 131 -9.14 13.02 -0.25
C ARG A 131 -9.89 11.70 -0.12
N PHE A 132 -9.19 10.70 0.39
CA PHE A 132 -9.75 9.41 0.78
C PHE A 132 -9.58 9.19 2.28
N GLY A 133 -10.20 8.14 2.82
CA GLY A 133 -10.00 7.79 4.22
C GLY A 133 -8.52 7.46 4.49
N PRO A 134 -7.96 7.79 5.67
CA PRO A 134 -6.53 7.59 5.95
C PRO A 134 -6.03 6.16 5.72
N ALA A 135 -6.89 5.16 5.97
CA ALA A 135 -6.58 3.76 5.69
C ALA A 135 -6.46 3.47 4.19
N VAL A 136 -7.36 4.03 3.38
CA VAL A 136 -7.37 3.88 1.91
C VAL A 136 -6.18 4.62 1.29
N GLU A 137 -5.91 5.86 1.72
CA GLU A 137 -4.73 6.62 1.28
C GLU A 137 -3.44 5.89 1.65
N GLY A 138 -3.36 5.35 2.88
CA GLY A 138 -2.22 4.55 3.34
C GLY A 138 -1.99 3.29 2.49
N ALA A 139 -3.04 2.49 2.29
CA ALA A 139 -2.96 1.26 1.52
C ALA A 139 -2.53 1.53 0.06
N ALA A 140 -3.14 2.52 -0.58
CA ALA A 140 -2.78 2.92 -1.95
C ALA A 140 -1.33 3.43 -2.02
N TYR A 141 -0.90 4.25 -1.06
CA TYR A 141 0.46 4.76 -1.01
C TYR A 141 1.49 3.63 -0.90
N PHE A 142 1.31 2.71 0.05
CA PHE A 142 2.25 1.60 0.25
C PHE A 142 2.26 0.61 -0.91
N ALA A 143 1.10 0.37 -1.54
CA ALA A 143 1.01 -0.41 -2.75
C ALA A 143 1.86 0.17 -3.89
N VAL A 144 1.79 1.48 -4.10
CA VAL A 144 2.55 2.17 -5.16
C VAL A 144 4.05 2.09 -4.88
N ILE A 145 4.51 2.51 -3.69
CA ILE A 145 5.95 2.54 -3.40
C ILE A 145 6.55 1.12 -3.37
N GLY A 146 5.81 0.13 -2.88
CA GLY A 146 6.24 -1.27 -2.87
C GLY A 146 6.41 -1.80 -4.29
N CYS A 147 5.50 -1.43 -5.20
CA CYS A 147 5.63 -1.74 -6.61
C CYS A 147 6.86 -1.07 -7.24
N LEU A 148 7.05 0.24 -7.00
CA LEU A 148 8.19 0.99 -7.54
C LEU A 148 9.54 0.47 -7.02
N ALA A 149 9.64 0.11 -5.74
CA ALA A 149 10.86 -0.42 -5.14
C ALA A 149 11.27 -1.80 -5.71
N ALA A 150 10.33 -2.55 -6.27
CA ALA A 150 10.59 -3.83 -6.91
C ALA A 150 11.04 -3.69 -8.38
N LEU A 151 11.01 -2.48 -8.95
CA LEU A 151 11.44 -2.23 -10.32
C LEU A 151 12.96 -2.06 -10.38
N PRO A 152 13.63 -2.68 -11.37
CA PRO A 152 15.06 -2.46 -11.58
C PRO A 152 15.33 -1.03 -12.06
N SER A 153 16.50 -0.49 -11.74
CA SER A 153 16.99 0.78 -12.28
C SER A 153 16.97 0.75 -13.81
N GLY A 154 16.49 1.82 -14.45
CA GLY A 154 16.31 1.89 -15.91
C GLY A 154 15.04 1.23 -16.44
N SER A 155 14.09 0.89 -15.56
CA SER A 155 12.74 0.48 -15.96
C SER A 155 12.05 1.53 -16.84
N PRO A 156 11.11 1.12 -17.72
CA PRO A 156 10.33 2.05 -18.52
C PRO A 156 9.55 3.02 -17.62
N PRO A 157 9.18 4.22 -18.14
CA PRO A 157 8.40 5.18 -17.37
C PRO A 157 7.10 4.56 -16.83
N VAL A 158 6.85 4.77 -15.55
CA VAL A 158 5.65 4.30 -14.86
C VAL A 158 4.64 5.43 -14.78
N GLU A 159 3.38 5.14 -15.05
CA GLU A 159 2.29 6.08 -14.83
C GLU A 159 1.41 5.59 -13.68
N VAL A 160 1.20 6.46 -12.70
CA VAL A 160 0.37 6.22 -11.53
C VAL A 160 -0.86 7.11 -11.64
N ARG A 161 -2.04 6.51 -11.77
CA ARG A 161 -3.32 7.23 -11.74
C ARG A 161 -4.16 6.79 -10.56
N ALA A 162 -4.75 7.72 -9.84
CA ALA A 162 -5.78 7.40 -8.84
C ALA A 162 -7.00 8.29 -9.03
N ARG A 163 -8.19 7.68 -9.01
CA ARG A 163 -9.50 8.34 -9.17
C ARG A 163 -10.53 7.73 -8.23
N ARG A 164 -11.53 8.51 -7.83
CA ARG A 164 -12.74 7.98 -7.21
C ARG A 164 -13.76 7.54 -8.26
N GLU A 165 -14.14 6.28 -8.22
CA GLU A 165 -15.19 5.71 -9.07
C GLU A 165 -16.11 4.84 -8.22
N GLY A 166 -17.43 5.00 -8.35
CA GLY A 166 -18.40 4.15 -7.65
C GLY A 166 -18.32 4.13 -6.11
N GLY A 167 -17.61 5.07 -5.48
CA GLY A 167 -17.35 5.05 -4.04
C GLY A 167 -16.09 4.26 -3.63
N ALA A 168 -15.30 3.79 -4.59
CA ALA A 168 -13.98 3.21 -4.39
C ALA A 168 -12.88 4.15 -4.91
N LEU A 169 -11.66 3.95 -4.43
CA LEU A 169 -10.44 4.47 -5.03
C LEU A 169 -10.00 3.45 -6.09
N VAL A 170 -9.95 3.87 -7.34
CA VAL A 170 -9.39 3.10 -8.44
C VAL A 170 -7.98 3.62 -8.72
N LEU A 171 -6.98 2.80 -8.44
CA LEU A 171 -5.56 3.05 -8.67
C LEU A 171 -5.09 2.22 -9.87
N ALA A 172 -4.45 2.86 -10.84
CA ALA A 172 -3.83 2.19 -11.98
C ALA A 172 -2.33 2.48 -12.00
N LEU A 173 -1.53 1.41 -12.09
CA LEU A 173 -0.08 1.44 -12.27
C LEU A 173 0.23 0.91 -13.67
N SER A 174 0.54 1.78 -14.62
CA SER A 174 0.88 1.40 -15.99
C SER A 174 2.39 1.41 -16.21
N GLY A 175 2.89 0.51 -17.05
CA GLY A 175 4.33 0.38 -17.32
C GLY A 175 5.05 -0.53 -16.33
N VAL A 176 4.31 -1.28 -15.52
CA VAL A 176 4.85 -2.22 -14.52
C VAL A 176 4.56 -3.66 -14.92
N PRO A 177 5.40 -4.63 -14.56
CA PRO A 177 5.16 -6.02 -14.90
C PRO A 177 4.02 -6.61 -14.04
N PRO A 178 3.00 -7.25 -14.63
CA PRO A 178 1.86 -7.84 -13.90
C PRO A 178 2.23 -8.81 -12.77
N ARG A 179 3.43 -9.41 -12.82
CA ARG A 179 3.96 -10.29 -11.75
C ARG A 179 4.06 -9.62 -10.38
N LEU A 180 4.02 -8.28 -10.31
CA LEU A 180 4.05 -7.53 -9.05
C LEU A 180 2.65 -7.39 -8.40
N ALA A 181 1.59 -7.78 -9.10
CA ALA A 181 0.22 -7.66 -8.60
C ALA A 181 -0.04 -8.35 -7.25
N PRO A 182 0.54 -9.53 -6.93
CA PRO A 182 0.37 -10.13 -5.59
C PRO A 182 0.92 -9.24 -4.47
N ALA A 183 2.09 -8.61 -4.68
CA ALA A 183 2.67 -7.70 -3.69
C ALA A 183 1.83 -6.43 -3.52
N VAL A 184 1.25 -5.92 -4.62
CA VAL A 184 0.30 -4.81 -4.57
C VAL A 184 -0.98 -5.21 -3.81
N LEU A 185 -1.49 -6.43 -4.05
CA LEU A 185 -2.67 -6.96 -3.38
C LEU A 185 -2.48 -7.08 -1.86
N ASP A 186 -1.29 -7.50 -1.40
CA ASP A 186 -0.97 -7.62 0.03
C ASP A 186 -1.18 -6.32 0.82
N HIS A 187 -1.09 -5.16 0.15
CA HIS A 187 -1.29 -3.85 0.77
C HIS A 187 -2.75 -3.41 0.84
N VAL A 188 -3.64 -3.95 -0.01
CA VAL A 188 -5.02 -3.46 -0.18
C VAL A 188 -6.09 -4.48 0.22
N CYS A 189 -5.75 -5.77 0.26
CA CYS A 189 -6.69 -6.85 0.53
C CYS A 189 -7.41 -6.70 1.89
N GLY A 190 -6.74 -6.18 2.92
CA GLY A 190 -7.32 -5.95 4.25
C GLY A 190 -8.46 -4.90 4.28
N LEU A 191 -8.53 -4.05 3.26
CA LEU A 191 -9.62 -3.10 3.05
C LEU A 191 -10.72 -3.62 2.13
N GLY A 192 -10.62 -4.89 1.71
CA GLY A 192 -11.47 -5.44 0.66
C GLY A 192 -11.07 -4.95 -0.73
N GLY A 193 -9.80 -4.56 -0.89
CA GLY A 193 -9.29 -4.15 -2.19
C GLY A 193 -9.07 -5.35 -3.11
N GLU A 194 -9.34 -5.14 -4.40
CA GLU A 194 -9.15 -6.12 -5.47
C GLU A 194 -8.09 -5.64 -6.44
N VAL A 195 -7.40 -6.58 -7.10
CA VAL A 195 -6.35 -6.28 -8.07
C VAL A 195 -6.62 -7.06 -9.35
N THR A 196 -6.62 -6.35 -10.47
CA THR A 196 -6.68 -6.92 -11.82
C THR A 196 -5.42 -6.53 -12.58
N THR A 197 -5.08 -7.30 -13.61
CA THR A 197 -3.93 -7.01 -14.45
C THR A 197 -4.28 -7.14 -15.92
N THR A 198 -3.67 -6.28 -16.73
CA THR A 198 -3.79 -6.30 -18.18
C THR A 198 -2.41 -6.10 -18.82
N GLY A 199 -2.21 -6.63 -20.03
CA GLY A 199 -0.97 -6.47 -20.79
C GLY A 199 -0.07 -7.71 -20.84
N GLY A 200 1.20 -7.49 -21.18
CA GLY A 200 2.21 -8.54 -21.37
C GLY A 200 2.97 -8.88 -20.08
N PRO A 201 3.81 -9.93 -20.09
CA PRO A 201 4.50 -10.42 -18.89
C PRO A 201 5.53 -9.43 -18.30
N GLU A 202 6.14 -8.61 -19.16
CA GLU A 202 7.17 -7.63 -18.76
C GLU A 202 6.64 -6.20 -18.61
N VAL A 203 5.57 -5.85 -19.34
CA VAL A 203 4.97 -4.52 -19.31
C VAL A 203 3.46 -4.68 -19.40
N GLY A 204 2.78 -4.19 -18.37
CA GLY A 204 1.33 -4.19 -18.28
C GLY A 204 0.82 -3.05 -17.41
N THR A 205 -0.44 -3.18 -17.03
CA THR A 205 -1.11 -2.32 -16.07
C THR A 205 -1.64 -3.17 -14.93
N ILE A 206 -1.37 -2.74 -13.70
CA ILE A 206 -1.98 -3.26 -12.49
C ILE A 206 -3.06 -2.27 -12.09
N GLU A 207 -4.31 -2.71 -12.09
CA GLU A 207 -5.45 -1.93 -11.62
C GLU A 207 -5.87 -2.44 -10.25
N VAL A 208 -6.18 -1.52 -9.35
CA VAL A 208 -6.47 -1.76 -7.95
C VAL A 208 -7.72 -0.99 -7.59
N GLU A 209 -8.71 -1.67 -7.05
CA GLU A 209 -9.93 -1.04 -6.54
C GLU A 209 -9.97 -1.17 -5.02
N ILE A 210 -10.10 -0.06 -4.30
CA ILE A 210 -10.16 -0.03 -2.83
C ILE A 210 -11.47 0.65 -2.40
N PRO A 211 -12.42 -0.09 -1.79
CA PRO A 211 -13.66 0.49 -1.28
C PRO A 211 -13.41 1.60 -0.25
N CYS A 212 -14.06 2.77 -0.37
CA CYS A 212 -13.87 3.90 0.56
C CYS A 212 -14.81 3.89 1.78
N ALA A 213 -15.26 2.71 2.23
CA ALA A 213 -16.28 2.54 3.26
C ALA A 213 -16.01 3.30 4.57
#